data_AF-A0A8C7XWI9-F1
#
_entry.id   AF-A0A8C7XWI9-F1
#
_cell.length_a   1.000
_cell.length_b   1.000
_cell.length_c   1.000
_cell.angle_alpha   90.00
_cell.angle_beta   90.00
_cell.angle_gamma   90.00
#
_symmetry.space_group_name_H-M   'P 1'
#
loop_
_entity.id
_entity.type
_entity.pdbx_description
1 polymer ?
#
loop_
_entity_poly.entity_id
_entity_poly.type
_entity_poly.pdbx_seq_one_letter_code
_entity_poly.pdbx_strand_id
1 'polypeptide(L)'
;MADRRTRSMKSSNLSRTAVNRASMIALQLQGESSKLLELYRQKESFPADVTDGRLVSVPPPSSQLDTRDKLWRLHSALLQTQSLLERAITKEEEELGGGIKGEYENQRKTVKGRLSFLLLTTGNLLKAVDGAASLTPSLEGLELDGPTTLFQLKLWLLQVFSEVHHWSRAAVTTLQELLTNAADKQSSTTRVRSTRSARR
;
A
#
# COMPACT_ATOMS: atom_id res chain seq x y z
N MET A 1 -27.79 -2.92 45.24
CA MET A 1 -26.75 -1.93 44.88
C MET A 1 -26.16 -2.37 43.55
N ALA A 2 -26.39 -1.60 42.48
CA ALA A 2 -26.01 -1.98 41.12
C ALA A 2 -24.60 -1.48 40.81
N ASP A 3 -23.64 -2.40 40.74
CA ASP A 3 -22.26 -2.07 40.40
C ASP A 3 -22.16 -1.82 38.88
N ARG A 4 -22.03 -0.54 38.52
CA ARG A 4 -21.84 -0.07 37.15
C ARG A 4 -20.46 -0.54 36.68
N ARG A 5 -20.46 -1.60 35.85
CA ARG A 5 -19.35 -1.93 34.96
C ARG A 5 -19.04 -0.72 34.07
N THR A 6 -18.03 0.07 34.45
CA THR A 6 -17.41 1.04 33.55
C THR A 6 -16.68 0.25 32.46
N ARG A 7 -17.39 0.04 31.35
CA ARG A 7 -16.85 -0.36 30.06
C ARG A 7 -15.76 0.66 29.70
N SER A 8 -14.52 0.32 30.00
CA SER A 8 -13.34 1.08 29.60
C SER A 8 -13.41 1.31 28.09
N MET A 9 -13.38 2.59 27.71
CA MET A 9 -13.41 3.05 26.33
C MET A 9 -12.38 2.27 25.52
N LYS A 10 -12.88 1.55 24.51
CA LYS A 10 -12.09 0.80 23.54
C LYS A 10 -11.34 1.83 22.69
N SER A 11 -10.22 2.38 23.19
CA SER A 11 -9.35 3.20 22.35
C SER A 11 -8.82 2.27 21.27
N SER A 12 -9.20 2.54 20.03
CA SER A 12 -8.68 1.95 18.80
C SER A 12 -7.19 2.30 18.65
N ASN A 13 -6.36 1.75 19.54
CA ASN A 13 -4.93 1.95 19.48
C ASN A 13 -4.39 0.99 18.43
N LEU A 14 -4.06 1.53 17.26
CA LEU A 14 -3.20 0.88 16.28
C LEU A 14 -2.00 0.27 17.01
N SER A 15 -1.84 -1.04 16.90
CA SER A 15 -0.69 -1.71 17.50
C SER A 15 0.58 -1.22 16.81
N ARG A 16 1.44 -0.52 17.54
CA ARG A 16 2.72 0.00 17.05
C ARG A 16 3.56 -1.08 16.37
N THR A 17 3.52 -2.30 16.89
CA THR A 17 4.24 -3.45 16.31
C THR A 17 3.64 -3.87 14.98
N ALA A 18 2.31 -3.80 14.81
CA ALA A 18 1.64 -4.10 13.54
C ALA A 18 1.94 -3.03 12.48
N VAL A 19 1.93 -1.74 12.87
CA VAL A 19 2.30 -0.62 11.97
C VAL A 19 3.78 -0.75 11.54
N ASN A 20 4.68 -1.05 12.47
CA ASN A 20 6.09 -1.25 12.17
C ASN A 20 6.30 -2.44 11.20
N ARG A 21 5.61 -3.56 11.43
CA ARG A 21 5.66 -4.72 10.52
C ARG A 21 5.17 -4.35 9.12
N ALA A 22 4.04 -3.64 9.00
CA ALA A 22 3.55 -3.16 7.71
C ALA A 22 4.55 -2.22 7.03
N SER A 23 5.18 -1.32 7.79
CA SER A 23 6.20 -0.40 7.26
C SER A 23 7.41 -1.14 6.69
N MET A 24 7.89 -2.19 7.37
CA MET A 24 9.01 -3.00 6.89
C MET A 24 8.66 -3.74 5.59
N ILE A 25 7.44 -4.25 5.47
CA ILE A 25 6.96 -4.91 4.24
C ILE A 25 6.86 -3.89 3.10
N ALA A 26 6.38 -2.68 3.38
CA ALA A 26 6.30 -1.61 2.38
C ALA A 26 7.69 -1.22 1.86
N LEU A 27 8.70 -1.13 2.74
CA LEU A 27 10.09 -0.86 2.36
C LEU A 27 10.66 -1.97 1.45
N GLN A 28 10.39 -3.23 1.77
CA GLN A 28 10.79 -4.37 0.93
C GLN A 28 10.12 -4.29 -0.44
N LEU A 29 8.81 -4.05 -0.48
CA LEU A 29 8.06 -3.89 -1.73
C LEU A 29 8.59 -2.73 -2.57
N GLN A 30 9.01 -1.63 -1.95
CA GLN A 30 9.59 -0.49 -2.66
C GLN A 30 10.89 -0.84 -3.37
N GLY A 31 11.80 -1.54 -2.69
CA GLY A 31 13.05 -2.02 -3.30
C GLY A 31 12.77 -3.05 -4.40
N GLU A 32 11.89 -4.00 -4.12
CA GLU A 32 11.52 -5.07 -5.06
C GLU A 32 10.83 -4.54 -6.31
N SER A 33 9.96 -3.52 -6.18
CA SER A 33 9.27 -2.88 -7.30
C SER A 33 10.21 -2.01 -8.14
N SER A 34 11.16 -1.30 -7.51
CA SER A 34 12.22 -0.57 -8.23
C SER A 34 13.04 -1.52 -9.10
N LYS A 35 13.47 -2.65 -8.54
CA LYS A 35 14.23 -3.67 -9.27
C LYS A 35 13.43 -4.29 -10.41
N LEU A 36 12.13 -4.57 -10.21
CA LEU A 36 11.26 -5.08 -11.27
C LEU A 36 11.19 -4.11 -12.46
N LEU A 37 11.05 -2.82 -12.17
CA LEU A 37 10.95 -1.77 -13.18
C LEU A 37 12.25 -1.63 -13.97
N GLU A 38 13.39 -1.69 -13.31
CA GLU A 38 14.71 -1.72 -13.97
C GLU A 38 14.87 -2.93 -14.89
N LEU A 39 14.54 -4.14 -14.41
CA LEU A 39 14.62 -5.37 -15.20
C LEU A 39 13.70 -5.30 -16.43
N TYR A 40 12.50 -4.75 -16.28
CA TYR A 40 11.59 -4.57 -17.40
C TYR A 40 12.12 -3.58 -18.45
N ARG A 41 12.65 -2.44 -18.00
CA ARG A 41 13.28 -1.45 -18.91
C ARG A 41 14.45 -2.04 -19.68
N GLN A 42 15.28 -2.87 -19.04
CA GLN A 42 16.40 -3.56 -19.70
C GLN A 42 15.89 -4.60 -20.70
N LYS A 43 14.91 -5.42 -20.33
CA LYS A 43 14.30 -6.44 -21.19
C LYS A 43 13.75 -5.82 -22.49
N GLU A 44 13.07 -4.68 -22.39
CA GLU A 44 12.41 -4.04 -23.53
C GLU A 44 13.22 -2.90 -24.18
N SER A 45 14.44 -2.62 -23.67
CA SER A 45 15.31 -1.53 -24.14
C SER A 45 14.64 -0.14 -24.14
N PHE A 46 13.80 0.14 -23.13
CA PHE A 46 13.16 1.44 -23.00
C PHE A 46 14.15 2.53 -22.59
N PRO A 47 14.06 3.76 -23.13
CA PRO A 47 14.84 4.88 -22.63
C PRO A 47 14.39 5.25 -21.21
N ALA A 48 15.33 5.78 -20.41
CA ALA A 48 15.06 6.12 -19.01
C ALA A 48 13.97 7.19 -18.82
N ASP A 49 13.68 7.96 -19.88
CA ASP A 49 12.84 9.17 -19.86
C ASP A 49 11.40 8.95 -20.36
N VAL A 50 10.98 7.69 -20.54
CA VAL A 50 9.57 7.40 -20.86
C VAL A 50 8.71 7.79 -19.66
N THR A 51 7.91 8.84 -19.83
CA THR A 51 7.09 9.43 -18.75
C THR A 51 5.97 8.51 -18.28
N ASP A 52 5.87 8.37 -16.97
CA ASP A 52 4.88 7.56 -16.26
C ASP A 52 3.55 8.32 -16.12
N GLY A 53 2.55 7.96 -16.93
CA GLY A 53 1.16 8.32 -16.64
C GLY A 53 0.65 7.63 -15.37
N ARG A 54 -0.25 8.28 -14.62
CA ARG A 54 -0.87 7.67 -13.44
C ARG A 54 -2.11 6.86 -13.85
N LEU A 55 -2.15 5.58 -13.49
CA LEU A 55 -3.26 4.65 -13.77
C LEU A 55 -4.20 4.47 -12.58
N VAL A 56 -3.74 4.77 -11.37
CA VAL A 56 -4.51 4.56 -10.15
C VAL A 56 -5.24 5.85 -9.78
N SER A 57 -6.57 5.81 -9.82
CA SER A 57 -7.43 6.94 -9.48
C SER A 57 -7.88 6.86 -8.04
N VAL A 58 -7.29 7.70 -7.19
CA VAL A 58 -7.60 7.74 -5.76
C VAL A 58 -7.76 9.19 -5.30
N PRO A 59 -8.83 9.55 -4.57
CA PRO A 59 -9.17 10.94 -4.23
C PRO A 59 -8.01 11.70 -3.58
N PRO A 60 -7.61 12.91 -4.01
CA PRO A 60 -6.38 13.62 -3.62
C PRO A 60 -6.19 13.81 -2.10
N PRO A 61 -4.95 13.86 -1.58
CA PRO A 61 -4.73 13.81 -0.14
C PRO A 61 -5.02 15.17 0.45
N SER A 62 -6.02 15.24 1.33
CA SER A 62 -6.16 16.39 2.22
C SER A 62 -5.23 16.19 3.42
N SER A 63 -4.49 17.23 3.78
CA SER A 63 -3.64 17.28 4.98
C SER A 63 -4.45 17.17 6.28
N GLN A 64 -5.78 17.25 6.20
CA GLN A 64 -6.71 17.09 7.33
C GLN A 64 -7.25 15.66 7.50
N LEU A 65 -6.85 14.71 6.66
CA LEU A 65 -7.37 13.34 6.73
C LEU A 65 -6.96 12.65 8.03
N ASP A 66 -7.94 12.05 8.70
CA ASP A 66 -7.71 11.29 9.93
C ASP A 66 -6.92 10.01 9.60
N THR A 67 -6.33 9.39 10.63
CA THR A 67 -5.56 8.16 10.53
C THR A 67 -6.32 7.05 9.79
N ARG A 68 -7.64 6.99 10.00
CA ARG A 68 -8.55 6.07 9.29
C ARG A 68 -8.55 6.33 7.78
N ASP A 69 -8.76 7.56 7.37
CA ASP A 69 -8.91 7.92 5.96
C ASP A 69 -7.61 7.74 5.19
N LYS A 70 -6.47 8.04 5.82
CA LYS A 70 -5.13 7.76 5.27
C LYS A 70 -4.95 6.26 5.01
N LEU A 71 -5.29 5.40 5.99
CA LEU A 71 -5.20 3.94 5.83
C LEU A 71 -6.18 3.41 4.80
N TRP A 72 -7.43 3.89 4.82
CA TRP A 72 -8.46 3.45 3.88
C TRP A 72 -8.04 3.76 2.45
N ARG A 73 -7.56 4.98 2.22
CA ARG A 73 -7.09 5.41 0.92
C ARG A 73 -5.89 4.59 0.45
N LEU A 74 -4.90 4.40 1.32
CA LEU A 74 -3.74 3.60 1.00
C LEU A 74 -4.15 2.17 0.61
N HIS A 75 -5.03 1.56 1.40
CA HIS A 75 -5.54 0.22 1.13
C HIS A 75 -6.29 0.15 -0.21
N SER A 76 -7.12 1.15 -0.50
CA SER A 76 -7.85 1.26 -1.77
C SER A 76 -6.92 1.37 -2.97
N ALA A 77 -5.88 2.22 -2.86
CA ALA A 77 -4.88 2.38 -3.90
C ALA A 77 -4.11 1.08 -4.14
N LEU A 78 -3.68 0.41 -3.06
CA LEU A 78 -2.97 -0.86 -3.15
C LEU A 78 -3.83 -1.96 -3.81
N LEU A 79 -5.15 -1.98 -3.57
CA LEU A 79 -6.05 -2.92 -4.25
C LEU A 79 -6.13 -2.65 -5.75
N GLN A 80 -6.27 -1.39 -6.14
CA GLN A 80 -6.25 -1.02 -7.57
C GLN A 80 -4.91 -1.40 -8.22
N THR A 81 -3.77 -1.16 -7.55
CA THR A 81 -2.46 -1.58 -8.07
C THR A 81 -2.32 -3.08 -8.20
N GLN A 82 -2.92 -3.85 -7.27
CA GLN A 82 -2.87 -5.31 -7.34
C GLN A 82 -3.67 -5.82 -8.53
N SER A 83 -4.88 -5.28 -8.74
CA SER A 83 -5.70 -5.64 -9.90
C SER A 83 -5.00 -5.29 -11.22
N LEU A 84 -4.37 -4.11 -11.31
CA LEU A 84 -3.56 -3.72 -12.47
C LEU A 84 -2.39 -4.67 -12.70
N LEU A 85 -1.65 -5.03 -11.64
CA LEU A 85 -0.52 -5.93 -11.73
C LEU A 85 -0.95 -7.34 -12.19
N GLU A 86 -2.09 -7.83 -11.72
CA GLU A 86 -2.61 -9.13 -12.15
C GLU A 86 -3.03 -9.11 -13.61
N ARG A 87 -3.75 -8.07 -14.05
CA ARG A 87 -4.10 -7.88 -15.47
C ARG A 87 -2.84 -7.75 -16.35
N ALA A 88 -1.81 -7.06 -15.85
CA ALA A 88 -0.52 -6.92 -16.52
C ALA A 88 0.17 -8.26 -16.71
N ILE A 89 0.23 -9.08 -15.67
CA ILE A 89 0.81 -10.43 -15.74
C ILE A 89 0.06 -11.29 -16.78
N THR A 90 -1.27 -11.31 -16.75
CA THR A 90 -2.09 -12.07 -17.68
C THR A 90 -1.85 -11.62 -19.13
N LYS A 91 -1.92 -10.32 -19.40
CA LYS A 91 -1.71 -9.79 -20.76
C LYS A 91 -0.29 -9.99 -21.28
N GLU A 92 0.73 -9.85 -20.42
CA GLU A 92 2.11 -10.13 -20.81
C GLU A 92 2.28 -11.61 -21.20
N GLU A 93 1.67 -12.53 -20.44
CA GLU A 93 1.75 -13.97 -20.73
C GLU A 93 1.01 -14.37 -22.01
N GLU A 94 -0.14 -13.74 -22.29
CA GLU A 94 -0.95 -13.98 -23.48
C GLU A 94 -0.29 -13.43 -24.77
N GLU A 95 0.21 -12.19 -24.74
CA GLU A 95 0.59 -11.45 -25.95
C GLU A 95 2.10 -11.43 -26.22
N LEU A 96 2.94 -11.49 -25.16
CA LEU A 96 4.40 -11.47 -25.29
C LEU A 96 5.02 -12.86 -25.09
N GLY A 97 4.18 -13.85 -24.78
CA GLY A 97 4.60 -15.20 -24.41
C GLY A 97 5.18 -15.23 -23.00
N GLY A 98 4.74 -16.19 -22.19
CA GLY A 98 5.31 -16.43 -20.86
C GLY A 98 6.82 -16.59 -20.95
N GLY A 99 7.57 -15.65 -20.35
CA GLY A 99 9.02 -15.60 -20.47
C GLY A 99 9.72 -16.85 -19.96
N ILE A 100 10.89 -17.14 -20.52
CA ILE A 100 11.84 -18.13 -19.97
C ILE A 100 12.07 -17.76 -18.51
N LYS A 101 11.93 -18.72 -17.58
CA LYS A 101 12.16 -18.47 -16.14
C LYS A 101 13.49 -17.73 -15.93
N GLY A 102 13.42 -16.43 -15.68
CA GLY A 102 14.57 -15.56 -15.47
C GLY A 102 14.43 -14.71 -14.21
N GLU A 103 15.39 -13.81 -14.02
CA GLU A 103 15.41 -12.86 -12.90
C GLU A 103 14.15 -11.99 -12.90
N TYR A 104 13.70 -11.55 -14.09
CA TYR A 104 12.49 -10.73 -14.25
C TYR A 104 11.22 -11.45 -13.77
N GLU A 105 10.96 -12.67 -14.23
CA GLU A 105 9.75 -13.43 -13.88
C GLU A 105 9.72 -13.75 -12.38
N ASN A 106 10.88 -14.06 -11.78
CA ASN A 106 11.02 -14.29 -10.35
C ASN A 106 10.78 -13.01 -9.54
N GLN A 107 11.31 -11.88 -10.02
CA GLN A 107 11.09 -10.59 -9.38
C GLN A 107 9.62 -10.18 -9.44
N ARG A 108 8.96 -10.39 -10.58
CA ARG A 108 7.53 -10.11 -10.78
C ARG A 108 6.66 -10.91 -9.80
N LYS A 109 6.96 -12.21 -9.62
CA LYS A 109 6.27 -13.06 -8.61
C LYS A 109 6.51 -12.58 -7.18
N THR A 110 7.74 -12.20 -6.86
CA THR A 110 8.10 -11.66 -5.54
C THR A 110 7.31 -10.39 -5.24
N VAL A 111 7.26 -9.43 -6.17
CA VAL A 111 6.50 -8.19 -6.05
C VAL A 111 5.01 -8.48 -5.86
N LYS A 112 4.41 -9.39 -6.66
CA LYS A 112 3.00 -9.78 -6.50
C LYS A 112 2.73 -10.35 -5.11
N GLY A 113 3.56 -11.29 -4.64
CA GLY A 113 3.42 -11.89 -3.32
C GLY A 113 3.56 -10.88 -2.19
N ARG A 114 4.53 -9.98 -2.29
CA ARG A 114 4.79 -8.92 -1.31
C ARG A 114 3.64 -7.90 -1.26
N LEU A 115 3.10 -7.50 -2.42
CA LEU A 115 1.96 -6.60 -2.51
C LEU A 115 0.72 -7.21 -1.85
N SER A 116 0.43 -8.49 -2.11
CA SER A 116 -0.66 -9.22 -1.44
C SER A 116 -0.48 -9.25 0.08
N PHE A 117 0.75 -9.43 0.56
CA PHE A 117 1.04 -9.44 2.00
C PHE A 117 0.90 -8.04 2.63
N LEU A 118 1.31 -6.99 1.92
CA LEU A 118 1.10 -5.61 2.35
C LEU A 118 -0.39 -5.27 2.42
N LEU A 119 -1.19 -5.74 1.46
CA LEU A 119 -2.64 -5.59 1.46
C LEU A 119 -3.30 -6.26 2.66
N LEU A 120 -2.90 -7.50 2.97
CA LEU A 120 -3.42 -8.21 4.15
C LEU A 120 -3.09 -7.45 5.44
N THR A 121 -1.85 -6.97 5.59
CA THR A 121 -1.42 -6.27 6.80
C THR A 121 -2.08 -4.90 6.94
N THR A 122 -2.17 -4.12 5.87
CA THR A 122 -2.88 -2.82 5.86
C THR A 122 -4.38 -2.98 6.09
N GLY A 123 -5.01 -4.01 5.51
CA GLY A 123 -6.41 -4.34 5.76
C GLY A 123 -6.69 -4.71 7.23
N ASN A 124 -5.77 -5.41 7.88
CA ASN A 124 -5.87 -5.70 9.31
C ASN A 124 -5.71 -4.44 10.17
N LEU A 125 -4.82 -3.51 9.79
CA LEU A 125 -4.70 -2.20 10.45
C LEU A 125 -5.98 -1.38 10.31
N LEU A 126 -6.57 -1.36 9.11
CA LEU A 126 -7.83 -0.66 8.85
C LEU A 126 -8.97 -1.23 9.71
N LYS A 127 -9.11 -2.56 9.79
CA LYS A 127 -10.10 -3.23 10.66
C LYS A 127 -9.92 -2.87 12.14
N ALA A 128 -8.68 -2.68 12.60
CA ALA A 128 -8.38 -2.29 13.97
C ALA A 128 -8.76 -0.82 14.29
N VAL A 129 -8.78 0.05 13.27
CA VAL A 129 -9.20 1.45 13.41
C VAL A 129 -10.70 1.61 13.28
N ASP A 130 -11.33 0.94 12.31
CA ASP A 130 -12.74 1.16 11.95
C ASP A 130 -13.73 0.28 12.73
N GLY A 131 -13.28 -0.88 13.24
CA GLY A 131 -14.14 -1.82 13.95
C GLY A 131 -15.25 -2.40 13.06
N ALA A 132 -14.96 -3.53 12.41
CA ALA A 132 -15.89 -4.36 11.62
C ALA A 132 -16.65 -3.69 10.44
N ALA A 133 -16.65 -2.36 10.31
CA ALA A 133 -17.17 -1.67 9.14
C ALA A 133 -16.22 -1.92 7.96
N SER A 134 -16.57 -2.88 7.11
CA SER A 134 -15.90 -3.12 5.84
C SER A 134 -16.26 -1.99 4.88
N LEU A 135 -15.42 -0.95 4.83
CA LEU A 135 -15.43 -0.07 3.67
C LEU A 135 -14.83 -0.85 2.51
N THR A 136 -15.68 -1.51 1.72
CA THR A 136 -15.29 -2.16 0.47
C THR A 136 -14.79 -1.07 -0.46
N PRO A 137 -13.49 -1.01 -0.77
CA PRO A 137 -12.99 -0.02 -1.71
C PRO A 137 -13.61 -0.31 -3.07
N SER A 138 -14.26 0.67 -3.70
CA SER A 138 -14.79 0.46 -5.04
C SER A 138 -13.63 0.38 -6.04
N LEU A 139 -13.68 -0.62 -6.90
CA LEU A 139 -12.80 -0.77 -8.06
C LEU A 139 -13.41 -0.03 -9.26
N GLU A 140 -14.13 1.06 -9.01
CA GLU A 140 -14.81 1.83 -10.06
C GLU A 140 -13.80 2.73 -10.77
N GLY A 141 -13.81 2.68 -12.10
CA GLY A 141 -12.95 3.52 -12.95
C GLY A 141 -11.69 2.83 -13.48
N LEU A 142 -11.49 1.53 -13.25
CA LEU A 142 -10.42 0.76 -13.90
C LEU A 142 -10.76 0.32 -15.33
N GLU A 143 -11.56 1.11 -16.05
CA GLU A 143 -11.74 0.95 -17.50
C GLU A 143 -10.65 1.74 -18.22
N LEU A 144 -9.42 1.25 -18.12
CA LEU A 144 -8.45 1.51 -19.19
C LEU A 144 -8.78 0.56 -20.33
N ASP A 145 -9.29 1.15 -21.40
CA ASP A 145 -9.38 0.54 -22.71
C ASP A 145 -8.05 -0.17 -22.98
N GLY A 146 -8.12 -1.47 -23.27
CA GLY A 146 -6.94 -2.30 -23.29
C GLY A 146 -5.96 -1.83 -24.38
N PRO A 147 -4.63 -1.96 -24.19
CA PRO A 147 -3.69 -1.72 -25.27
C PRO A 147 -4.07 -2.56 -26.50
N THR A 148 -4.14 -1.91 -27.67
CA THR A 148 -4.56 -2.52 -28.95
C THR A 148 -3.37 -2.97 -29.80
N THR A 149 -2.16 -2.54 -29.44
CA THR A 149 -0.91 -2.91 -30.13
C THR A 149 0.14 -3.39 -29.14
N LEU A 150 1.09 -4.23 -29.59
CA LEU A 150 2.18 -4.74 -28.74
C LEU A 150 3.04 -3.62 -28.14
N PHE A 151 3.27 -2.54 -28.88
CA PHE A 151 4.02 -1.39 -28.36
C PHE A 151 3.27 -0.69 -27.22
N GLN A 152 1.96 -0.44 -27.39
CA GLN A 152 1.13 0.12 -26.33
C GLN A 152 1.03 -0.82 -25.13
N LEU A 153 1.00 -2.14 -25.36
CA LEU A 153 1.02 -3.12 -24.28
C LEU A 153 2.30 -2.99 -23.44
N LYS A 154 3.46 -2.93 -24.10
CA LYS A 154 4.74 -2.77 -23.39
C LYS A 154 4.81 -1.47 -22.60
N LEU A 155 4.32 -0.38 -23.17
CA LEU A 155 4.24 0.91 -22.48
C LEU A 155 3.28 0.85 -21.28
N TRP A 156 2.13 0.19 -21.44
CA TRP A 156 1.16 0.01 -20.37
C TRP A 156 1.71 -0.87 -19.23
N LEU A 157 2.45 -1.94 -19.55
CA LEU A 157 3.15 -2.76 -18.55
C LEU A 157 4.18 -1.93 -17.76
N LEU A 158 4.97 -1.10 -18.45
CA LEU A 158 5.88 -0.17 -17.80
C LEU A 158 5.13 0.75 -16.83
N GLN A 159 4.02 1.36 -17.26
CA GLN A 159 3.19 2.21 -16.41
C GLN A 159 2.63 1.48 -15.19
N VAL A 160 2.19 0.23 -15.34
CA VAL A 160 1.72 -0.60 -14.22
C VAL A 160 2.84 -0.83 -13.20
N PHE A 161 4.06 -1.17 -13.65
CA PHE A 161 5.19 -1.34 -12.72
C PHE A 161 5.59 -0.04 -12.04
N SER A 162 5.54 1.09 -12.76
CA SER A 162 5.73 2.43 -12.19
C SER A 162 4.69 2.77 -11.13
N GLU A 163 3.43 2.37 -11.32
CA GLU A 163 2.37 2.54 -10.32
C GLU A 163 2.60 1.69 -9.07
N VAL A 164 2.96 0.41 -9.24
CA VAL A 164 3.31 -0.45 -8.10
C VAL A 164 4.45 0.18 -7.29
N HIS A 165 5.47 0.72 -7.97
CA HIS A 165 6.55 1.43 -7.29
C HIS A 165 6.06 2.71 -6.59
N HIS A 166 5.26 3.53 -7.27
CA HIS A 166 4.72 4.77 -6.71
C HIS A 166 3.92 4.51 -5.41
N TRP A 167 2.99 3.56 -5.44
CA TRP A 167 2.16 3.25 -4.27
C TRP A 167 2.91 2.50 -3.17
N SER A 168 3.97 1.75 -3.50
CA SER A 168 4.86 1.20 -2.49
C SER A 168 5.57 2.31 -1.69
N ARG A 169 6.04 3.37 -2.37
CA ARG A 169 6.63 4.55 -1.72
C ARG A 169 5.59 5.34 -0.91
N ALA A 170 4.38 5.49 -1.44
CA ALA A 170 3.26 6.10 -0.70
C ALA A 170 2.90 5.28 0.55
N ALA A 171 2.97 3.95 0.48
CA ALA A 171 2.77 3.08 1.64
C ALA A 171 3.83 3.28 2.72
N VAL A 172 5.11 3.36 2.33
CA VAL A 172 6.23 3.62 3.25
C VAL A 172 6.01 4.93 3.99
N THR A 173 5.78 6.03 3.25
CA THR A 173 5.59 7.36 3.83
C THR A 173 4.39 7.41 4.79
N THR A 174 3.24 6.88 4.36
CA THR A 174 2.02 6.84 5.19
C THR A 174 2.23 6.01 6.46
N LEU A 175 2.83 4.83 6.37
CA LEU A 175 3.01 3.95 7.54
C LEU A 175 4.04 4.50 8.52
N GLN A 176 5.09 5.18 8.03
CA GLN A 176 6.07 5.87 8.88
C GLN A 176 5.44 7.06 9.60
N GLU A 177 4.62 7.87 8.93
CA GLU A 177 3.84 8.93 9.57
C GLU A 177 2.93 8.39 10.68
N LEU A 178 2.27 7.25 10.45
CA LEU A 178 1.44 6.63 11.49
C LEU A 178 2.26 6.12 12.67
N LEU A 179 3.48 5.62 12.40
CA LEU A 179 4.39 5.15 13.45
C LEU A 179 4.90 6.29 14.34
N THR A 180 5.25 7.44 13.75
CA THR A 180 5.68 8.64 14.50
C THR A 180 4.54 9.21 15.34
N ASN A 181 3.34 9.36 14.74
CA ASN A 181 2.15 9.82 15.44
C ASN A 181 1.75 8.92 16.63
N ALA A 182 1.98 7.60 16.52
CA ALA A 182 1.76 6.67 17.63
C ALA A 182 2.77 6.84 18.77
N ALA A 183 4.02 7.24 18.46
CA ALA A 183 5.04 7.51 19.47
C ALA A 183 4.76 8.79 20.27
N ASP A 184 4.31 9.85 19.61
CA ASP A 184 4.01 11.15 20.24
C ASP A 184 2.81 11.10 21.19
N LYS A 185 1.81 10.26 20.87
CA LYS A 185 0.68 10.00 21.78
C LYS A 185 1.11 9.25 23.05
N GLN A 186 2.05 8.31 22.94
CA GLN A 186 2.58 7.56 24.10
C GLN A 186 3.44 8.42 25.03
N SER A 187 4.28 9.30 24.50
CA SER A 187 5.11 10.21 25.31
C SER A 187 4.27 11.23 26.08
N SER A 188 3.22 11.76 25.45
CA SER A 188 2.27 12.70 26.06
C SER A 188 1.48 12.05 27.20
N THR A 189 1.00 10.83 27.00
CA THR A 189 0.24 10.09 28.04
C THR A 189 1.11 9.74 29.25
N THR A 190 2.39 9.40 29.01
CA THR A 190 3.36 9.07 30.07
C THR A 190 3.70 10.30 30.92
N ARG A 191 3.86 11.48 30.32
CA ARG A 191 4.08 12.74 31.05
C ARG A 191 2.90 13.13 31.94
N VAL A 192 1.67 13.02 31.44
CA VAL A 192 0.45 13.36 32.21
C VAL A 192 0.26 12.43 33.41
N ARG A 193 0.63 11.16 33.29
CA ARG A 193 0.52 10.18 34.39
C ARG A 193 1.56 10.42 35.48
N SER A 194 2.77 10.83 35.10
CA SER A 194 3.86 11.21 36.02
C SER A 194 3.49 12.43 36.86
N THR A 195 2.91 13.47 36.27
CA THR A 195 2.52 14.70 37.00
C THR A 195 1.38 14.49 38.01
N ARG A 196 0.56 13.44 37.84
CA ARG A 196 -0.55 13.15 38.75
C ARG A 196 -0.13 12.33 39.97
N SER A 197 1.05 11.69 39.92
CA SER A 197 1.60 10.89 41.02
C SER A 197 2.37 11.71 42.06
N ALA A 198 2.74 12.96 41.74
CA ALA A 198 3.53 13.84 42.60
C ALA A 198 2.68 14.76 43.51
N ARG A 199 1.37 14.54 43.58
CA ARG A 199 0.46 15.22 44.53
C ARG A 199 -0.20 14.17 45.42
N ARG A 200 0.52 13.70 46.44
CA ARG A 200 -0.06 13.11 47.65
C ARG A 200 0.90 13.31 48.82
#